data_AF-A0A4U1BMZ6-F1
#
_entry.id   AF-A0A4U1BMZ6-F1
#
_cell.length_a   1.000
_cell.length_b   1.000
_cell.length_c   1.000
_cell.angle_alpha   90.00
_cell.angle_beta   90.00
_cell.angle_gamma   90.00
#
_symmetry.space_group_name_H-M   'P 1'
#
loop_
_entity.id
_entity.type
_entity.pdbx_description
1 polymer ?
#
loop_
_entity_poly.entity_id
_entity_poly.type
_entity_poly.pdbx_seq_one_letter_code
_entity_poly.pdbx_strand_id
1 'polypeptide(L)' 'MSDSIHAHELLNLIGEQSEPLTLEQLQQLTVANFGEAVKFHTCRLEDQNIDQILKFFIKMEKVASQGDGYVLNRGNMCSH' A
#
# COMPACT_ATOMS: atom_id res chain seq x y z
N MET A 1 13.36 18.72 -4.27
CA MET A 1 13.49 17.27 -4.02
C MET A 1 12.09 16.75 -3.84
N SER A 2 11.45 16.27 -4.91
CA SER A 2 10.09 15.73 -4.86
C SER A 2 10.16 14.31 -4.31
N ASP A 3 10.13 14.20 -2.99
CA ASP A 3 10.14 12.94 -2.25
C ASP A 3 8.73 12.34 -2.27
N SER A 4 8.30 11.94 -3.45
CA SER A 4 7.04 11.23 -3.64
C SER A 4 7.34 9.74 -3.69
N ILE A 5 6.63 8.96 -2.89
CA ILE A 5 6.83 7.51 -2.83
C ILE A 5 5.97 6.83 -3.88
N HIS A 6 6.61 6.02 -4.73
CA HIS A 6 5.87 5.21 -5.68
C HIS A 6 4.94 4.26 -4.93
N ALA A 7 3.67 4.21 -5.33
CA ALA A 7 2.66 3.38 -4.67
C ALA A 7 3.03 1.88 -4.60
N HIS A 8 3.94 1.40 -5.46
CA HIS A 8 4.48 0.03 -5.40
C HIS A 8 5.26 -0.26 -4.11
N GLU A 9 5.91 0.73 -3.49
CA GLU A 9 6.63 0.54 -2.22
C GLU A 9 5.68 0.08 -1.10
N LEU A 10 4.47 0.64 -1.06
CA LEU A 10 3.43 0.22 -0.13
C LEU A 10 2.98 -1.23 -0.39
N LEU A 11 2.85 -1.63 -1.66
CA LEU A 11 2.53 -3.02 -2.00
C LEU A 11 3.64 -3.97 -1.56
N ASN A 12 4.90 -3.59 -1.71
CA ASN A 12 6.03 -4.39 -1.24
C ASN A 12 5.96 -4.57 0.28
N LEU A 13 5.73 -3.49 1.03
CA LEU A 13 5.58 -3.54 2.50
C LEU A 13 4.46 -4.48 2.96
N ILE A 14 3.28 -4.39 2.33
CA ILE A 14 2.15 -5.31 2.61
C ILE A 14 2.54 -6.75 2.22
N GLY A 15 3.24 -6.91 1.11
CA GLY A 15 3.71 -8.19 0.61
C GLY A 15 4.78 -8.83 1.47
N GLU A 16 5.62 -8.06 2.16
CA GLU A 16 6.63 -8.58 3.09
C GLU A 16 6.02 -9.06 4.40
N GLN A 17 4.84 -8.55 4.76
CA GLN A 17 4.12 -9.06 5.93
C GLN A 17 3.58 -10.45 5.69
N SER A 18 3.70 -11.30 6.71
CA SER A 18 3.05 -12.62 6.73
C SER A 18 1.61 -12.54 7.22
N GLU A 19 1.24 -11.44 7.88
CA GLU A 19 -0.05 -11.25 8.55
C GLU A 19 -0.84 -10.07 7.95
N PRO A 20 -2.18 -10.12 7.98
CA PRO A 20 -3.04 -9.03 7.54
C PRO A 20 -2.81 -7.77 8.40
N LEU A 21 -2.50 -6.65 7.76
CA LEU A 21 -2.29 -5.37 8.44
C LEU A 21 -3.55 -4.51 8.38
N THR A 22 -4.01 -3.97 9.50
CA THR A 22 -5.12 -3.00 9.51
C THR A 22 -4.72 -1.68 8.86
N LEU A 23 -5.71 -0.83 8.56
CA LEU A 23 -5.46 0.51 8.00
C LEU A 23 -4.53 1.32 8.91
N GLU A 24 -4.73 1.23 10.23
CA GLU A 24 -3.92 1.92 11.23
C GLU A 24 -2.48 1.42 11.23
N GLN A 25 -2.27 0.11 11.15
CA GLN A 25 -0.93 -0.49 11.07
C GLN A 25 -0.21 -0.04 9.79
N LEU A 26 -0.90 0.01 8.65
CA LEU A 26 -0.34 0.49 7.39
C LEU A 26 0.05 1.96 7.47
N GLN A 27 -0.77 2.79 8.10
CA GLN A 27 -0.46 4.19 8.36
C GLN A 27 0.78 4.31 9.24
N GLN A 28 0.83 3.59 10.37
CA GLN A 28 1.98 3.59 11.27
C GLN A 28 3.26 3.11 10.58
N LEU A 29 3.20 2.03 9.81
CA LEU A 29 4.33 1.51 9.04
C LEU A 29 4.80 2.52 7.99
N THR A 30 3.85 3.17 7.31
CA THR A 30 4.15 4.21 6.33
C THR A 30 4.84 5.40 6.97
N VAL A 31 4.32 5.87 8.12
CA VAL A 31 4.93 6.95 8.91
C VAL A 31 6.32 6.55 9.40
N ALA A 32 6.50 5.30 9.86
CA ALA A 32 7.77 4.82 10.38
C ALA A 32 8.84 4.62 9.28
N ASN A 33 8.45 4.20 8.07
CA ASN A 33 9.37 3.94 6.97
C ASN A 33 9.64 5.19 6.10
N PHE A 34 8.60 5.99 5.82
CA PHE A 34 8.67 7.11 4.88
C PHE A 34 8.41 8.48 5.53
N GLY A 35 7.88 8.52 6.76
CA GLY A 35 7.56 9.76 7.47
C GLY A 35 6.08 10.15 7.41
N GLU A 36 5.67 10.99 8.35
CA GLU A 36 4.26 11.37 8.57
C GLU A 36 3.66 12.20 7.43
N ALA A 37 4.51 12.89 6.67
CA ALA A 37 4.13 13.75 5.55
C ALA A 37 4.37 13.10 4.18
N VAL A 38 4.55 11.78 4.13
CA VAL A 38 4.79 11.08 2.86
C VAL A 38 3.58 11.17 1.94
N LYS A 39 3.84 11.52 0.68
CA LYS A 39 2.83 11.48 -0.39
C LYS A 39 3.16 10.37 -1.36
N PHE A 40 2.12 9.64 -1.73
CA PHE A 40 2.24 8.61 -2.73
C PHE A 40 1.89 9.14 -4.11
N HIS A 41 2.52 8.57 -5.12
CA HIS A 41 2.13 8.76 -6.49
C HIS A 41 2.06 7.41 -7.21
N THR A 42 1.05 7.29 -8.06
CA THR A 42 0.95 6.25 -9.08
C THR A 42 1.44 6.82 -10.41
N CYS A 43 1.72 5.96 -11.39
CA CYS A 43 2.11 6.40 -12.73
C CYS A 43 1.10 7.34 -13.43
N ARG A 44 -0.10 7.52 -12.86
CA ARG A 44 -1.20 8.30 -13.44
C ARG A 44 -1.82 9.33 -12.47
N LEU A 45 -1.50 9.26 -11.18
CA LEU A 45 -2.06 10.11 -10.13
C LEU A 45 -0.95 10.49 -9.17
N GLU A 46 -0.83 11.76 -8.83
CA GLU A 46 0.15 12.29 -7.88
C GLU A 46 -0.56 12.81 -6.62
N ASP A 47 0.20 13.10 -5.56
CA ASP A 47 -0.31 13.71 -4.33
C ASP A 47 -1.40 12.87 -3.62
N GLN A 48 -1.27 11.55 -3.67
CA GLN A 48 -2.23 10.62 -3.07
C GLN A 48 -1.81 10.24 -1.66
N ASN A 49 -2.79 10.15 -0.76
CA ASN A 49 -2.57 9.65 0.60
C ASN A 49 -2.65 8.12 0.62
N ILE A 50 -2.11 7.51 1.68
CA ILE A 50 -2.15 6.05 1.88
C ILE A 50 -3.57 5.47 1.76
N ASP A 51 -4.58 6.15 2.32
CA ASP A 51 -5.99 5.73 2.22
C ASP A 51 -6.47 5.68 0.76
N GLN A 52 -6.13 6.70 -0.04
CA GLN A 52 -6.54 6.79 -1.44
C GLN A 52 -5.84 5.71 -2.28
N ILE A 53 -4.53 5.54 -2.08
CA ILE A 53 -3.74 4.49 -2.74
C ILE A 53 -4.22 3.09 -2.35
N LEU A 54 -4.51 2.87 -1.07
CA LEU A 54 -4.98 1.57 -0.59
C LEU A 54 -6.33 1.22 -1.21
N LYS A 55 -7.29 2.17 -1.20
CA LYS A 55 -8.58 2.01 -1.91
C LYS A 55 -8.40 1.73 -3.39
N PHE A 56 -7.45 2.41 -4.04
CA PHE A 56 -7.11 2.16 -5.44
C PHE A 56 -6.60 0.73 -5.64
N PHE A 57 -5.72 0.23 -4.77
CA PHE A 57 -5.21 -1.14 -4.86
C PHE A 57 -6.25 -2.21 -4.58
N ILE A 58 -7.17 -1.97 -3.66
CA ILE A 58 -8.31 -2.87 -3.40
C ILE A 58 -9.20 -2.93 -4.65
N LYS A 59 -9.49 -1.78 -5.26
CA LYS A 59 -10.27 -1.70 -6.51
C LYS A 59 -9.58 -2.42 -7.68
N MET A 60 -8.25 -2.39 -7.72
CA MET A 60 -7.43 -3.09 -8.71
C MET A 60 -7.21 -4.57 -8.38
N GLU A 61 -7.81 -5.08 -7.30
CA GLU A 61 -7.65 -6.45 -6.78
C GLU A 61 -6.17 -6.83 -6.47
N LYS A 62 -5.32 -5.81 -6.28
CA LYS A 62 -3.91 -5.97 -5.88
C LYS A 62 -3.77 -6.24 -4.38
N VAL A 63 -4.66 -5.65 -3.58
CA VAL A 63 -4.77 -5.85 -2.14
C VAL A 63 -6.16 -6.42 -1.85
N ALA A 64 -6.23 -7.46 -1.04
CA ALA A 64 -7.48 -8.03 -0.56
C ALA A 64 -7.69 -7.64 0.91
N SER A 65 -8.90 -7.23 1.26
CA SER A 65 -9.31 -7.10 2.66
C SER A 65 -9.57 -8.48 3.25
N GLN A 66 -8.82 -8.86 4.27
CA GLN A 66 -8.97 -10.11 5.02
C GLN A 66 -9.40 -9.78 6.45
N GLY A 67 -10.70 -9.84 6.71
CA GLY A 67 -11.28 -9.42 7.98
C GLY A 67 -11.10 -7.91 8.19
N ASP A 68 -10.41 -7.54 9.27
CA ASP A 68 -10.08 -6.15 9.60
C ASP A 68 -8.75 -5.66 8.99
N GLY A 69 -7.98 -6.59 8.41
CA GLY A 69 -6.68 -6.29 7.82
C GLY A 69 -6.65 -6.39 6.30
N TYR A 70 -5.52 -5.99 5.74
CA TYR A 70 -5.22 -5.96 4.33
C TYR A 70 -4.04 -6.87 4.04
N VAL A 71 -4.19 -7.70 3.01
CA VAL A 71 -3.15 -8.60 2.52
C VAL A 71 -2.90 -8.35 1.05
N LEU A 72 -1.66 -8.53 0.63
CA LEU A 72 -1.34 -8.46 -0.78
C LEU A 72 -1.93 -9.68 -1.48
N ASN A 73 -2.65 -9.47 -2.59
CA ASN A 73 -3.15 -10.55 -3.41
C ASN A 73 -2.00 -11.16 -4.22
N ARG A 74 -1.12 -11.93 -3.55
CA ARG A 74 0.00 -12.64 -4.19
C ARG A 74 -0.49 -13.67 -5.22
N GLY A 75 -1.75 -14.11 -5.13
CA GLY A 75 -2.38 -14.97 -6.13
C GLY A 75 -2.49 -14.32 -7.52
N ASN A 76 -2.45 -12.99 -7.59
CA ASN A 76 -2.42 -12.22 -8.84
C ASN A 76 -1.00 -11.74 -9.22
N MET A 77 0.03 -12.24 -8.51
CA MET A 77 1.44 -11.86 -8.70
C MET A 77 2.34 -13.02 -9.16
N CYS A 78 1.85 -14.27 -9.15
CA CYS A 78 2.61 -15.41 -9.63
C CYS A 78 1.80 -16.22 -10.66
N SER A 79 1.99 -15.89 -11.94
CA SER A 79 1.95 -16.88 -13.02
C SER A 79 3.39 -17.09 -13.47
N HIS A 80 4.08 -18.06 -12.88
CA HIS A 80 5.21 -18.71 -13.53
C HIS A 80 5.34 -20.14 -13.03
#